data_AF-A0AA86TKM6-F1
#
_entry.id   AF-A0AA86TKM6-F1
#
_cell.length_a   1.000
_cell.length_b   1.000
_cell.length_c   1.000
_cell.angle_alpha   90.00
_cell.angle_beta   90.00
_cell.angle_gamma   90.00
#
_symmetry.space_group_name_H-M   'P 1'
#
loop_
_entity.id
_entity.type
_entity.pdbx_description
1 polymer ?
#
loop_
_entity_poly.entity_id
_entity_poly.type
_entity_poly.pdbx_seq_one_letter_code
_entity_poly.pdbx_strand_id
1 'polypeptide(L)'
;MQATQLLIENCELLQDIHRHLHCIDEQKNYQRRYHHQKWTSEEDQLMDVAILLFGQNYRAISKVVASKSSAQVYQRLRYLRDREYKLQYDC
;
A
#
# COMPACT_ATOMS: atom_id res chain seq x y z
N MET A 1 -14.00 48.30 -10.65
CA MET A 1 -14.20 47.04 -11.41
C MET A 1 -13.18 45.94 -11.10
N GLN A 2 -12.05 46.22 -10.43
CA GLN A 2 -11.03 45.18 -10.15
C GLN A 2 -11.38 44.23 -8.99
N ALA A 3 -12.14 44.69 -7.98
CA ALA A 3 -12.40 43.90 -6.76
C ALA A 3 -13.28 42.64 -6.99
N THR A 4 -14.22 42.70 -7.93
CA THR A 4 -15.08 41.56 -8.27
C THR A 4 -14.35 40.50 -9.09
N GLN A 5 -13.42 40.91 -9.96
CA GLN A 5 -12.57 40.02 -10.74
C GLN A 5 -11.65 39.18 -9.82
N LEU A 6 -10.99 39.85 -8.86
CA LEU A 6 -10.18 39.20 -7.83
C LEU A 6 -10.97 38.20 -6.97
N LEU A 7 -12.23 38.51 -6.64
CA LEU A 7 -13.10 37.61 -5.88
C LEU A 7 -13.50 36.36 -6.67
N ILE A 8 -13.75 36.50 -7.97
CA ILE A 8 -14.08 35.38 -8.87
C ILE A 8 -12.86 34.47 -9.03
N GLU A 9 -11.68 35.04 -9.31
CA GLU A 9 -10.43 34.30 -9.45
C GLU A 9 -10.05 33.53 -8.17
N ASN A 10 -10.28 34.15 -7.00
CA ASN A 10 -10.08 33.47 -5.70
C ASN A 10 -11.05 32.30 -5.49
N CYS A 11 -12.30 32.43 -5.92
CA CYS A 11 -13.30 31.36 -5.83
C CYS A 11 -12.97 30.19 -6.76
N GLU A 12 -12.52 30.46 -7.99
CA GLU A 12 -12.11 29.43 -8.96
C GLU A 12 -10.88 28.65 -8.46
N LEU A 13 -9.87 29.36 -7.94
CA LEU A 13 -8.68 28.75 -7.35
C LEU A 13 -9.02 27.83 -6.16
N LEU A 14 -9.94 28.25 -5.28
CA LEU A 14 -10.39 27.42 -4.15
C LEU A 14 -11.14 26.17 -4.61
N GLN A 15 -11.93 26.25 -5.68
CA GLN A 15 -12.62 25.08 -6.25
C GLN A 15 -11.63 24.07 -6.86
N ASP A 16 -10.58 24.56 -7.50
CA ASP A 16 -9.52 23.71 -8.06
C ASP A 16 -8.68 23.04 -6.98
N ILE A 17 -8.36 23.75 -5.90
CA ILE A 17 -7.69 23.16 -4.73
C ILE A 17 -8.57 22.06 -4.12
N HIS A 18 -9.87 22.29 -3.93
CA HIS A 18 -10.78 21.25 -3.41
C HIS A 18 -10.86 20.03 -4.32
N ARG A 19 -10.95 20.22 -5.65
CA ARG A 19 -10.89 19.11 -6.63
C ARG A 19 -9.60 18.31 -6.50
N HIS A 20 -8.46 18.99 -6.37
CA HIS A 20 -7.17 18.34 -6.25
C HIS A 20 -7.04 17.55 -4.94
N LEU A 21 -7.48 18.12 -3.81
CA LEU A 21 -7.50 17.44 -2.52
C LEU A 21 -8.41 16.20 -2.53
N HIS A 22 -9.59 16.28 -3.17
CA HIS A 22 -10.49 15.13 -3.33
C HIS A 22 -9.84 14.00 -4.14
N CYS A 23 -9.14 14.35 -5.24
CA CYS A 23 -8.41 13.37 -6.05
C CYS A 23 -7.28 12.69 -5.24
N ILE A 24 -6.53 13.45 -4.45
CA ILE A 24 -5.51 12.90 -3.55
C ILE A 24 -6.13 11.92 -2.53
N ASP A 25 -7.28 12.25 -1.96
CA ASP A 25 -7.96 11.40 -0.98
C ASP A 25 -8.53 10.13 -1.60
N GLU A 26 -9.08 10.19 -2.82
CA GLU A 26 -9.46 9.01 -3.60
C GLU A 26 -8.27 8.09 -3.87
N GLN A 27 -7.12 8.67 -4.23
CA GLN A 27 -5.91 7.91 -4.53
C GLN A 27 -5.34 7.23 -3.28
N LYS A 28 -5.36 7.94 -2.14
CA LYS A 28 -5.05 7.34 -0.82
C LYS A 28 -6.03 6.22 -0.46
N ASN A 29 -7.32 6.40 -0.72
CA ASN A 29 -8.34 5.37 -0.45
C ASN A 29 -8.19 4.14 -1.36
N TYR A 30 -7.79 4.32 -2.62
CA TYR A 30 -7.45 3.22 -3.52
C TYR A 30 -6.26 2.43 -2.95
N GLN A 31 -5.17 3.10 -2.57
CA GLN A 31 -4.00 2.42 -1.99
C GLN A 31 -4.34 1.69 -0.69
N ARG A 32 -5.14 2.29 0.20
CA ARG A 32 -5.62 1.61 1.41
C ARG A 32 -6.35 0.32 1.06
N ARG A 33 -7.33 0.37 0.14
CA ARG A 33 -8.09 -0.84 -0.27
C ARG A 33 -7.19 -1.89 -0.91
N TYR A 34 -6.26 -1.48 -1.75
CA TYR A 34 -5.30 -2.36 -2.41
C TYR A 34 -4.41 -3.10 -1.40
N HIS A 35 -3.92 -2.41 -0.37
CA HIS A 35 -3.16 -3.02 0.70
C HIS A 35 -4.00 -3.96 1.58
N HIS A 36 -5.30 -3.75 1.75
CA HIS A 36 -6.17 -4.62 2.57
C HIS A 36 -6.65 -5.90 1.86
N GLN A 37 -6.24 -6.14 0.62
CA GLN A 37 -6.60 -7.38 -0.09
C GLN A 37 -5.95 -8.62 0.53
N LYS A 38 -6.64 -9.77 0.42
CA LYS A 38 -6.10 -11.07 0.81
C LYS A 38 -4.79 -11.35 0.06
N TRP A 39 -3.91 -12.14 0.69
CA TRP A 39 -2.70 -12.63 0.05
C TRP A 39 -3.05 -13.62 -1.06
N THR A 40 -2.49 -13.42 -2.26
CA THR A 40 -2.60 -14.38 -3.36
C THR A 40 -1.38 -15.30 -3.44
N SER A 41 -1.50 -16.40 -4.19
CA SER A 41 -0.39 -17.32 -4.46
C SER A 41 0.78 -16.64 -5.16
N GLU A 42 0.50 -15.75 -6.10
CA GLU A 42 1.53 -15.01 -6.86
C GLU A 42 2.28 -14.05 -5.94
N GLU A 43 1.58 -13.40 -5.00
CA GLU A 43 2.20 -12.51 -4.01
C GLU A 43 3.12 -13.28 -3.05
N ASP A 44 2.71 -14.48 -2.61
CA ASP A 44 3.56 -15.34 -1.79
C ASP A 44 4.81 -15.81 -2.59
N GLN A 45 4.65 -16.22 -3.86
CA GLN A 45 5.80 -16.59 -4.72
C GLN A 45 6.79 -15.44 -4.91
N LEU A 46 6.29 -14.22 -5.18
CA LEU A 46 7.14 -13.03 -5.28
C LEU A 46 7.86 -12.75 -3.96
N MET A 47 7.19 -13.01 -2.83
CA MET A 47 7.78 -12.85 -1.52
C MET A 47 8.91 -13.86 -1.28
N ASP A 48 8.71 -15.13 -1.64
CA ASP A 48 9.73 -16.18 -1.50
C ASP A 48 10.99 -15.84 -2.29
N VAL A 49 10.82 -15.42 -3.56
CA VAL A 49 11.94 -14.96 -4.40
C VAL A 49 12.62 -13.74 -3.79
N ALA A 50 11.86 -12.77 -3.28
CA ALA A 50 12.42 -11.57 -2.67
C ALA A 50 13.16 -11.86 -1.35
N ILE A 51 12.74 -12.84 -0.57
CA ILE A 51 13.46 -13.29 0.63
C ILE A 51 14.79 -13.92 0.24
N LEU A 52 14.82 -14.73 -0.82
CA LEU A 52 16.08 -15.30 -1.32
C LEU A 52 17.05 -14.22 -1.78
N LEU A 53 16.55 -13.14 -2.40
CA LEU A 53 17.38 -12.05 -2.92
C LEU A 53 17.84 -11.05 -1.83
N PHE A 54 16.97 -10.72 -0.88
CA PHE A 54 17.18 -9.60 0.05
C PHE A 54 17.23 -10.00 1.54
N GLY A 55 17.04 -11.28 1.86
CA GLY A 55 16.98 -11.77 3.23
C GLY A 55 15.83 -11.16 4.03
N GLN A 56 16.10 -10.69 5.25
CA GLN A 56 15.08 -10.09 6.14
C GLN A 56 14.85 -8.58 5.88
N ASN A 57 15.12 -8.10 4.66
CA ASN A 57 14.85 -6.71 4.31
C ASN A 57 13.40 -6.52 3.84
N TYR A 58 12.46 -6.43 4.78
CA TYR A 58 11.02 -6.33 4.48
C TYR A 58 10.65 -5.08 3.67
N ARG A 59 11.45 -4.02 3.73
CA ARG A 59 11.24 -2.81 2.93
C ARG A 59 11.64 -3.02 1.47
N ALA A 60 12.67 -3.83 1.20
CA ALA A 60 13.01 -4.24 -0.15
C ALA A 60 11.97 -5.23 -0.68
N ILE A 61 11.58 -6.23 0.13
CA ILE A 61 10.56 -7.21 -0.24
C ILE A 61 9.22 -6.54 -0.57
N SER A 62 8.78 -5.55 0.21
CA SER A 62 7.53 -4.84 -0.08
C SER A 62 7.55 -4.10 -1.42
N LYS A 63 8.73 -3.67 -1.90
CA LYS A 63 8.86 -3.05 -3.22
C LYS A 63 8.72 -4.05 -4.35
N VAL A 64 9.13 -5.31 -4.14
CA VAL A 64 8.96 -6.38 -5.12
C VAL A 64 7.50 -6.80 -5.21
N VAL A 65 6.85 -7.00 -4.06
CA VAL A 65 5.43 -7.37 -4.00
C VAL A 65 4.55 -6.22 -4.49
N ALA A 66 4.96 -4.96 -4.23
CA ALA A 66 4.32 -3.69 -4.61
C ALA A 66 2.91 -3.45 -4.05
N SER A 67 2.11 -4.50 -3.88
CA SER A 67 0.75 -4.49 -3.37
C SER A 67 0.62 -4.54 -1.87
N LYS A 68 1.71 -4.85 -1.16
CA LYS A 68 1.69 -5.04 0.30
C LYS A 68 2.78 -4.18 0.94
N SER A 69 2.46 -3.59 2.08
CA SER A 69 3.42 -2.80 2.86
C SER A 69 4.42 -3.71 3.60
N SER A 70 5.55 -3.15 4.02
CA SER A 70 6.58 -3.90 4.76
C SER A 70 6.05 -4.52 6.07
N ALA A 71 5.12 -3.85 6.75
CA ALA A 71 4.48 -4.39 7.96
C ALA A 71 3.61 -5.62 7.64
N GLN A 72 2.89 -5.60 6.51
CA GLN A 72 2.07 -6.72 6.07
C GLN A 72 2.92 -7.91 5.65
N VAL A 73 4.02 -7.66 4.93
CA VAL A 73 5.02 -8.69 4.58
C VAL A 73 5.57 -9.35 5.85
N TYR A 74 5.99 -8.55 6.83
CA TYR A 74 6.48 -9.09 8.12
C TYR A 74 5.43 -9.97 8.81
N GLN A 75 4.18 -9.49 8.90
CA GLN A 75 3.10 -10.23 9.54
C GLN A 75 2.77 -11.53 8.80
N ARG A 76 2.78 -11.51 7.46
CA ARG A 76 2.57 -12.69 6.62
C ARG A 76 3.67 -13.73 6.85
N LEU A 77 4.93 -13.32 6.84
CA LEU A 77 6.06 -14.22 7.06
C LEU A 77 6.08 -14.83 8.45
N ARG A 78 5.71 -14.06 9.48
CA ARG A 78 5.53 -14.60 10.82
C ARG A 78 4.44 -15.68 10.83
N TYR A 79 3.27 -15.40 10.24
CA TYR A 79 2.18 -16.37 10.16
C TYR A 79 2.56 -17.63 9.39
N LEU A 80 3.24 -17.51 8.24
CA LEU A 80 3.70 -18.65 7.45
C LEU A 80 4.70 -19.51 8.22
N ARG A 81 5.66 -18.88 8.91
CA ARG A 81 6.61 -19.58 9.78
C ARG A 81 5.93 -20.32 10.92
N ASP A 82 4.98 -19.67 11.60
CA ASP A 82 4.20 -20.29 12.68
C ASP A 82 3.36 -21.47 12.14
N ARG A 83 2.89 -21.39 10.89
CA ARG A 83 2.11 -22.45 10.23
C ARG A 83 2.98 -23.61 9.77
N GLU A 84 4.13 -23.34 9.17
CA GLU A 84 5.12 -24.34 8.77
C GLU A 84 5.68 -25.07 10.00
N TYR A 85 5.91 -24.34 11.10
CA TYR A 85 6.28 -24.90 12.39
C TYR A 85 5.18 -25.83 12.93
N LYS A 86 3.90 -25.45 12.82
CA LYS A 86 2.80 -26.36 13.20
C LYS A 86 2.75 -27.60 12.31
N LEU A 87 2.86 -27.46 10.99
CA LEU A 87 2.89 -28.61 10.07
C LEU A 87 4.08 -29.56 10.30
N GLN A 88 5.20 -29.05 10.81
CA GLN A 88 6.40 -29.84 11.10
C GLN A 88 6.34 -30.58 12.46
N TYR A 89 5.51 -30.11 13.40
CA TYR A 89 5.43 -30.64 14.77
C TYR A 89 4.01 -31.08 15.19
N ASP A 90 3.04 -31.04 14.28
CA ASP A 90 1.74 -31.67 14.45
C ASP A 90 1.93 -33.19 14.20
N CYS A 91 1.81 -33.97 15.28
CA CYS A 91 1.82 -35.43 15.31
C CYS A 91 0.60 -36.06 14.62
#